data_AF-A0A6V7S3T4-F1
#
_entry.id   AF-A0A6V7S3T4-F1
#
_cell.length_a   1.000
_cell.length_b   1.000
_cell.length_c   1.000
_cell.angle_alpha   90.00
_cell.angle_beta   90.00
_cell.angle_gamma   90.00
#
_symmetry.space_group_name_H-M   'P 1'
#
loop_
_entity.id
_entity.type
_entity.pdbx_description
1 polymer ?
#
loop_
_entity_poly.entity_id
_entity_poly.type
_entity_poly.pdbx_seq_one_letter_code
_entity_poly.pdbx_strand_id
1 'polypeptide(L)'
;MIFKRWHPKNDKIILKKLINNGKILHQYAFKRGFSNIRNHGDIEEQKKCMMNINDIGKITEYIQKEYGISSNLIDLNITRCSDKNSIYELSNIWNKVFKCEKSLYDIINKYIKTNKMDYYLHICLESEKENDTNGGSVNKADNTDNAIKYIKENNCNISSIDRPIHDIENEIKNVLVYIMAMFYKKIVDFHIISLLSEKLIILLKKLKNNYDNKNLIFTIFDVYNHVKVMNDELFLILFDILNNCYEINPKGNKLIDDNKEILLILKTLYNQKYKNHIIVDKIIESVKKKSNLDKDLLVNSLFYLALLSKMDYLLLNKMNDELYDVLNVEENDETNMSSDQNIEKMPPEIKIKLDLTSVDCTKLIYSYFILGEDYINWFVIYKLLLKLCDDLKNEADINLLLNKAKEYKNMHADICIIRSYLRYKKRNFYDSLPKYVKKILKNIYILDVGEKKVKERKFNEKVSWHLKKLRIPHIKNVYKSGIIFDILEKDKRLVWLCFSYHHYYVKTIDLTSEKLLQLDIIKSMNYKIAKIHYYQFSRMKARRTRFEYIRMNRYYSLRDRRNFDDQFEGWSLPYINWYHKKNKNVHISNYFYNYTPVSEMQY
;
A
#
# COMPACT_ATOMS: atom_id res chain seq x y z
N MET A 1 -10.63 -58.02 -40.17
CA MET A 1 -10.93 -58.22 -41.60
C MET A 1 -11.52 -56.91 -42.13
N ILE A 2 -10.79 -56.30 -43.08
CA ILE A 2 -11.17 -55.22 -44.02
C ILE A 2 -11.41 -53.78 -43.49
N PHE A 3 -10.35 -53.00 -43.70
CA PHE A 3 -10.20 -51.57 -43.98
C PHE A 3 -11.34 -50.81 -44.68
N LYS A 4 -11.50 -49.52 -44.33
CA LYS A 4 -11.25 -48.31 -45.18
C LYS A 4 -11.59 -47.04 -44.38
N ARG A 5 -10.63 -46.19 -44.00
CA ARG A 5 -9.92 -45.08 -44.71
C ARG A 5 -10.43 -43.67 -44.30
N TRP A 6 -9.65 -43.05 -43.40
CA TRP A 6 -9.15 -41.66 -43.38
C TRP A 6 -10.10 -40.43 -43.57
N HIS A 7 -10.34 -39.71 -42.44
CA HIS A 7 -10.09 -38.27 -42.12
C HIS A 7 -10.39 -37.11 -43.11
N PRO A 8 -10.46 -35.83 -42.66
CA PRO A 8 -11.16 -35.18 -41.53
C PRO A 8 -11.97 -33.94 -41.97
N LYS A 9 -12.95 -33.47 -41.17
CA LYS A 9 -13.18 -32.04 -40.86
C LYS A 9 -14.40 -31.88 -39.94
N ASN A 10 -14.28 -30.92 -39.02
CA ASN A 10 -15.28 -30.40 -38.08
C ASN A 10 -15.40 -31.09 -36.72
N ASP A 11 -14.40 -30.87 -35.86
CA ASP A 11 -14.57 -30.98 -34.41
C ASP A 11 -15.39 -29.79 -33.88
N LYS A 12 -16.70 -29.94 -33.89
CA LYS A 12 -17.54 -29.53 -32.76
C LYS A 12 -17.78 -30.79 -31.95
N ILE A 13 -17.52 -30.79 -30.63
CA ILE A 13 -18.41 -31.26 -29.55
C ILE A 13 -17.67 -31.62 -28.23
N ILE A 14 -18.09 -30.91 -27.17
CA ILE A 14 -18.44 -31.40 -25.83
C ILE A 14 -17.32 -31.91 -24.90
N LEU A 15 -17.05 -31.08 -23.87
CA LEU A 15 -16.46 -31.47 -22.59
C LEU A 15 -17.38 -32.47 -21.85
N LYS A 16 -16.88 -33.69 -21.62
CA LYS A 16 -17.36 -34.56 -20.53
C LYS A 16 -16.58 -34.23 -19.25
N LYS A 17 -17.32 -33.89 -18.19
CA LYS A 17 -16.83 -33.75 -16.81
C LYS A 17 -16.34 -35.11 -16.29
N LEU A 18 -15.11 -35.16 -15.81
CA LEU A 18 -14.70 -36.09 -14.77
C LEU A 18 -14.17 -35.28 -13.58
N ILE A 19 -14.85 -35.46 -12.46
CA ILE A 19 -14.50 -34.94 -11.14
C ILE A 19 -13.50 -35.93 -10.55
N ASN A 20 -12.33 -35.47 -10.13
CA ASN A 20 -11.67 -36.02 -8.95
C ASN A 20 -10.68 -35.03 -8.33
N ASN A 21 -10.87 -34.84 -7.02
CA ASN A 21 -9.92 -34.46 -5.97
C ASN A 21 -9.20 -33.11 -6.05
N GLY A 22 -9.85 -32.11 -5.44
CA GLY A 22 -9.26 -31.40 -4.30
C GLY A 22 -7.99 -30.59 -4.54
N LYS A 23 -8.10 -29.45 -5.23
CA LYS A 23 -7.37 -28.18 -5.00
C LYS A 23 -7.67 -27.29 -6.20
N ILE A 24 -8.43 -26.21 -5.99
CA ILE A 24 -8.51 -25.16 -7.01
C ILE A 24 -8.20 -23.81 -6.37
N LEU A 25 -6.96 -23.35 -6.59
CA LEU A 25 -6.64 -21.93 -6.62
C LEU A 25 -7.27 -21.36 -7.88
N HIS A 26 -8.31 -20.55 -7.73
CA HIS A 26 -8.89 -19.82 -8.85
C HIS A 26 -8.25 -18.44 -8.97
N GLN A 27 -7.27 -18.35 -9.87
CA GLN A 27 -6.86 -17.10 -10.49
C GLN A 27 -8.03 -16.51 -11.28
N TYR A 28 -8.23 -15.19 -11.18
CA TYR A 28 -9.20 -14.47 -11.99
C TYR A 28 -8.75 -14.44 -13.44
N ALA A 29 -9.38 -15.23 -14.30
CA ALA A 29 -9.21 -15.14 -15.75
C ALA A 29 -10.18 -14.10 -16.32
N PHE A 30 -9.67 -12.95 -16.74
CA PHE A 30 -10.41 -12.04 -17.63
C PHE A 30 -10.32 -12.54 -19.08
N LYS A 31 -11.47 -12.53 -19.75
CA LYS A 31 -11.71 -13.10 -21.07
C LYS A 31 -10.91 -12.31 -22.13
N ARG A 32 -9.94 -12.97 -22.79
CA ARG A 32 -9.23 -12.46 -23.97
C ARG A 32 -10.21 -12.24 -25.12
N GLY A 33 -10.27 -11.01 -25.62
CA GLY A 33 -10.86 -10.70 -26.92
C GLY A 33 -9.80 -10.03 -27.79
N PHE A 34 -9.12 -10.80 -28.63
CA PHE A 34 -8.24 -10.27 -29.67
C PHE A 34 -8.97 -10.41 -31.00
N SER A 35 -9.35 -9.28 -31.59
CA SER A 35 -9.73 -9.18 -33.00
C SER A 35 -8.51 -8.64 -33.76
N ASN A 36 -7.83 -9.53 -34.48
CA ASN A 36 -6.79 -9.15 -35.44
C ASN A 36 -7.45 -8.71 -36.74
N ILE A 37 -7.33 -7.44 -37.12
CA ILE A 37 -7.58 -6.97 -38.49
C ILE A 37 -6.45 -6.01 -38.92
N ARG A 38 -5.60 -6.57 -39.81
CA ARG A 38 -4.74 -6.05 -40.91
C ARG A 38 -4.30 -4.57 -40.96
N ASN A 39 -3.06 -4.32 -41.43
CA ASN A 39 -2.72 -4.03 -42.85
C ASN A 39 -1.19 -3.86 -43.03
N HIS A 40 -0.67 -4.33 -44.16
CA HIS A 40 0.78 -4.44 -44.48
C HIS A 40 1.37 -3.17 -45.15
N GLY A 41 0.77 -2.00 -44.96
CA GLY A 41 1.15 -0.76 -45.67
C GLY A 41 2.13 0.18 -44.95
N ASP A 42 2.36 0.02 -43.65
CA ASP A 42 2.98 1.08 -42.82
C ASP A 42 4.52 1.04 -42.72
N ILE A 43 5.20 0.17 -43.48
CA ILE A 43 6.66 -0.07 -43.32
C ILE A 43 7.51 0.92 -44.13
N GLU A 44 6.98 1.54 -45.19
CA GLU A 44 7.77 2.45 -46.04
C GLU A 44 7.77 3.92 -45.58
N GLU A 45 6.75 4.39 -44.87
CA GLU A 45 6.74 5.77 -44.35
C GLU A 45 7.59 5.98 -43.09
N GLN A 46 7.92 4.91 -42.35
CA GLN A 46 8.78 4.99 -41.16
C GLN A 46 10.28 5.15 -41.49
N LYS A 47 10.68 4.98 -42.76
CA LYS A 47 12.07 5.12 -43.22
C LYS A 47 12.53 6.58 -43.39
N LYS A 48 11.64 7.58 -43.35
CA LYS A 48 11.94 8.95 -43.78
C LYS A 48 12.22 9.98 -42.68
N CYS A 49 12.25 9.61 -41.40
CA CYS A 49 12.51 10.55 -40.30
C CYS A 49 13.89 10.35 -39.66
N MET A 50 14.97 10.78 -40.35
CA MET A 50 16.21 11.17 -39.67
C MET A 50 15.97 12.55 -39.04
N MET A 51 15.44 12.58 -37.82
CA MET A 51 15.12 13.82 -37.10
C MET A 51 16.19 14.10 -36.04
N ASN A 52 16.71 15.33 -36.05
CA ASN A 52 17.66 15.84 -35.07
C ASN A 52 16.98 15.90 -33.68
N ILE A 53 17.57 15.27 -32.67
CA ILE A 53 16.99 15.04 -31.32
C ILE A 53 16.70 16.36 -30.57
N ASN A 54 17.28 17.48 -31.02
CA ASN A 54 17.13 18.80 -30.38
C ASN A 54 16.17 19.77 -31.09
N ASP A 55 15.50 19.34 -32.16
CA ASP A 55 14.57 20.19 -32.90
C ASP A 55 13.16 20.13 -32.29
N ILE A 56 12.81 21.17 -31.51
CA ILE A 56 11.50 21.32 -30.86
C ILE A 56 10.36 21.22 -31.88
N GLY A 57 10.52 21.78 -33.08
CA GLY A 57 9.50 21.76 -34.13
C GLY A 57 9.20 20.33 -34.59
N LYS A 58 10.26 19.53 -34.80
CA LYS A 58 10.14 18.12 -35.19
C LYS A 58 9.51 17.25 -34.10
N ILE A 59 9.83 17.51 -32.83
CA ILE A 59 9.18 16.80 -31.70
C ILE A 59 7.68 17.12 -31.66
N THR A 60 7.29 18.39 -31.82
CA THR A 60 5.86 18.76 -31.86
C THR A 60 5.13 18.16 -33.05
N GLU A 61 5.75 18.13 -34.22
CA GLU A 61 5.17 17.53 -35.43
C GLU A 61 5.00 16.01 -35.27
N TYR A 62 6.01 15.34 -34.70
CA TYR A 62 5.94 13.92 -34.36
C TYR A 62 4.79 13.63 -33.40
N ILE A 63 4.67 14.39 -32.30
CA ILE A 63 3.60 14.20 -31.32
C ILE A 63 2.22 14.44 -31.95
N GLN A 64 2.08 15.46 -32.80
CA GLN A 64 0.85 15.74 -33.51
C GLN A 64 0.48 14.63 -34.49
N LYS A 65 1.45 14.11 -35.27
CA LYS A 65 1.25 13.02 -36.23
C LYS A 65 0.88 11.71 -35.53
N GLU A 66 1.60 11.34 -34.49
CA GLU A 66 1.47 10.03 -33.84
C GLU A 66 0.33 9.96 -32.83
N TYR A 67 -0.03 11.07 -32.19
CA TYR A 67 -1.01 11.10 -31.10
C TYR A 67 -2.17 12.07 -31.31
N GLY A 68 -2.14 12.89 -32.36
CA GLY A 68 -3.18 13.89 -32.62
C GLY A 68 -3.21 15.03 -31.58
N ILE A 69 -2.13 15.21 -30.81
CA ILE A 69 -2.04 16.25 -29.78
C ILE A 69 -1.55 17.55 -30.43
N SER A 70 -2.32 18.62 -30.26
CA SER A 70 -1.99 19.93 -30.81
C SER A 70 -0.80 20.57 -30.08
N SER A 71 0.04 21.30 -30.82
CA SER A 71 1.27 21.93 -30.31
C SER A 71 1.05 22.88 -29.12
N ASN A 72 -0.11 23.55 -29.05
CA ASN A 72 -0.48 24.42 -27.93
C ASN A 72 -0.64 23.69 -26.59
N LEU A 73 -0.88 22.38 -26.60
CA LEU A 73 -0.99 21.51 -25.42
C LEU A 73 0.35 20.94 -24.97
N ILE A 74 1.43 21.26 -25.66
CA ILE A 74 2.79 20.79 -25.39
C ILE A 74 3.63 21.98 -24.93
N ASP A 75 4.45 21.77 -23.92
CA ASP A 75 5.47 22.72 -23.46
C ASP A 75 6.83 22.04 -23.52
N LEU A 76 7.65 22.37 -24.51
CA LEU A 76 9.01 21.84 -24.66
C LEU A 76 10.08 22.83 -24.18
N ASN A 77 9.68 23.96 -23.58
CA ASN A 77 10.58 24.96 -23.01
C ASN A 77 10.97 24.64 -21.56
N ILE A 78 11.08 23.34 -21.23
CA ILE A 78 11.42 22.86 -19.89
C ILE A 78 12.89 22.47 -19.86
N THR A 79 13.56 22.74 -18.74
CA THR A 79 14.91 22.23 -18.46
C THR A 79 14.91 20.71 -18.50
N ARG A 80 15.68 20.14 -19.42
CA ARG A 80 15.79 18.69 -19.63
C ARG A 80 16.69 18.05 -18.56
N CYS A 81 16.66 16.73 -18.46
CA CYS A 81 17.22 15.97 -17.35
C CYS A 81 18.74 16.16 -17.24
N SER A 82 19.25 16.52 -16.05
CA SER A 82 20.70 16.58 -15.79
C SER A 82 21.25 15.21 -15.36
N ASP A 83 20.42 14.37 -14.73
CA ASP A 83 20.78 13.00 -14.39
C ASP A 83 19.94 11.99 -15.18
N LYS A 84 20.56 11.35 -16.17
CA LYS A 84 19.94 10.36 -17.06
C LYS A 84 19.33 9.16 -16.32
N ASN A 85 19.77 8.88 -15.10
CA ASN A 85 19.27 7.75 -14.32
C ASN A 85 18.12 8.11 -13.35
N SER A 86 17.76 9.39 -13.23
CA SER A 86 16.73 9.84 -12.29
C SER A 86 15.32 9.69 -12.88
N ILE A 87 14.65 8.56 -12.58
CA ILE A 87 13.24 8.35 -12.94
C ILE A 87 12.37 9.51 -12.48
N TYR A 88 12.66 10.11 -11.33
CA TYR A 88 11.89 11.20 -10.76
C TYR A 88 11.96 12.49 -11.58
N GLU A 89 13.13 12.85 -12.07
CA GLU A 89 13.32 14.04 -12.91
C GLU A 89 12.65 13.84 -14.27
N LEU A 90 12.93 12.71 -14.91
CA LEU A 90 12.35 12.37 -16.21
C LEU A 90 10.81 12.33 -16.14
N SER A 91 10.25 11.71 -15.10
CA SER A 91 8.79 11.69 -14.88
C SER A 91 8.19 13.07 -14.67
N ASN A 92 8.93 13.98 -14.02
CA ASN A 92 8.48 15.35 -13.84
C ASN A 92 8.52 16.15 -15.15
N ILE A 93 9.50 15.88 -16.03
CA ILE A 93 9.55 16.42 -17.38
C ILE A 93 8.32 15.95 -18.16
N TRP A 94 8.04 14.65 -18.21
CA TRP A 94 6.84 14.10 -18.84
C TRP A 94 5.55 14.76 -18.32
N ASN A 95 5.44 14.97 -17.01
CA ASN A 95 4.30 15.68 -16.39
C ASN A 95 4.16 17.14 -16.88
N LYS A 96 5.27 17.86 -16.98
CA LYS A 96 5.30 19.28 -17.38
C LYS A 96 5.10 19.47 -18.89
N VAL A 97 5.65 18.58 -19.72
CA VAL A 97 5.59 18.68 -21.18
C VAL A 97 4.15 18.66 -21.69
N PHE A 98 3.31 17.78 -21.15
CA PHE A 98 1.91 17.71 -21.54
C PHE A 98 1.09 18.62 -20.65
N LYS A 99 0.54 19.73 -21.16
CA LYS A 99 -0.20 20.69 -20.32
C LYS A 99 -1.45 20.08 -19.71
N CYS A 100 -2.21 19.29 -20.47
CA CYS A 100 -3.43 18.63 -19.98
C CYS A 100 -3.24 17.14 -19.69
N GLU A 101 -4.08 16.60 -18.81
CA GLU A 101 -4.06 15.18 -18.43
C GLU A 101 -4.34 14.24 -19.61
N LYS A 102 -5.24 14.66 -20.51
CA LYS A 102 -5.67 13.89 -21.68
C LYS A 102 -4.50 13.57 -22.62
N SER A 103 -3.63 14.53 -22.89
CA SER A 103 -2.48 14.32 -23.78
C SER A 103 -1.52 13.24 -23.26
N LEU A 104 -1.21 13.26 -21.96
CA LEU A 104 -0.39 12.21 -21.34
C LEU A 104 -1.11 10.85 -21.36
N TYR A 105 -2.42 10.86 -21.10
CA TYR A 105 -3.28 9.67 -21.12
C TYR A 105 -3.32 9.00 -22.51
N ASP A 106 -3.39 9.80 -23.58
CA ASP A 106 -3.45 9.29 -24.96
C ASP A 106 -2.16 8.56 -25.37
N ILE A 107 -1.00 9.07 -24.94
CA ILE A 107 0.30 8.41 -25.17
C ILE A 107 0.37 7.07 -24.43
N ILE A 108 0.05 7.07 -23.13
CA ILE A 108 0.06 5.87 -22.30
C ILE A 108 -0.93 4.83 -22.84
N ASN A 109 -2.12 5.25 -23.27
CA ASN A 109 -3.11 4.37 -23.88
C ASN A 109 -2.64 3.76 -25.19
N LYS A 110 -1.92 4.52 -26.03
CA LYS A 110 -1.35 3.98 -27.26
C LYS A 110 -0.40 2.84 -26.91
N TYR A 111 0.51 3.04 -25.95
CA TYR A 111 1.40 1.96 -25.47
C TYR A 111 0.61 0.73 -24.96
N ILE A 112 -0.39 0.95 -24.10
CA ILE A 112 -1.20 -0.14 -23.54
C ILE A 112 -1.88 -0.98 -24.64
N LYS A 113 -2.41 -0.31 -25.68
CA LYS A 113 -3.13 -0.95 -26.80
C LYS A 113 -2.20 -1.62 -27.80
N THR A 114 -1.07 -1.00 -28.15
CA THR A 114 -0.18 -1.46 -29.23
C THR A 114 0.96 -2.34 -28.73
N ASN A 115 1.29 -2.31 -27.44
CA ASN A 115 2.52 -2.86 -26.86
C ASN A 115 3.80 -2.30 -27.48
N LYS A 116 3.74 -1.12 -28.11
CA LYS A 116 4.91 -0.46 -28.70
C LYS A 116 5.27 0.76 -27.86
N MET A 117 6.43 0.71 -27.22
CA MET A 117 6.97 1.82 -26.44
C MET A 117 7.53 2.87 -27.39
N ASP A 118 7.25 4.15 -27.11
CA ASP A 118 7.77 5.27 -27.89
C ASP A 118 9.16 5.66 -27.37
N TYR A 119 10.16 4.88 -27.77
CA TYR A 119 11.56 5.14 -27.39
C TYR A 119 12.07 6.48 -27.92
N TYR A 120 11.57 6.95 -29.06
CA TYR A 120 11.96 8.24 -29.63
C TYR A 120 11.60 9.38 -28.68
N LEU A 121 10.35 9.42 -28.20
CA LEU A 121 9.91 10.45 -27.27
C LEU A 121 10.62 10.36 -25.92
N HIS A 122 10.85 9.16 -25.39
CA HIS A 122 11.65 8.99 -24.16
C HIS A 122 13.06 9.56 -24.31
N ILE A 123 13.77 9.21 -25.39
CA ILE A 123 15.15 9.68 -25.65
C ILE A 123 15.19 11.21 -25.82
N CYS A 124 14.24 11.78 -26.56
CA CYS A 124 14.18 13.24 -26.78
C CYS A 124 13.97 14.02 -25.48
N LEU A 125 13.20 13.47 -24.55
CA LEU A 125 12.93 14.10 -23.25
C LEU A 125 14.07 13.87 -22.24
N GLU A 126 14.89 12.85 -22.46
CA GLU A 126 16.08 12.54 -21.65
C GLU A 126 17.29 13.43 -22.01
N SER A 127 17.50 13.76 -23.30
CA SER A 127 18.70 14.48 -23.77
C SER A 127 18.75 15.97 -23.41
N GLU A 128 19.86 16.48 -22.87
CA GLU A 128 20.07 17.91 -22.58
C GLU A 128 19.95 18.84 -23.81
N LYS A 129 19.60 20.12 -23.56
CA LYS A 129 19.98 21.21 -24.47
C LYS A 129 21.41 21.60 -24.10
N GLU A 130 22.40 21.33 -24.94
CA GLU A 130 23.73 21.93 -24.80
C GLU A 130 23.57 23.46 -24.90
N ASN A 131 23.79 24.16 -23.78
CA ASN A 131 24.19 25.56 -23.86
C ASN A 131 25.69 25.57 -24.14
N ASP A 132 26.08 25.97 -25.34
CA ASP A 132 27.46 26.19 -25.75
C ASP A 132 28.11 27.25 -24.84
N THR A 133 28.75 26.81 -23.76
CA THR A 133 29.82 27.56 -23.07
C THR A 133 30.79 26.57 -22.44
N ASN A 134 31.59 25.90 -23.28
CA ASN A 134 33.04 25.74 -23.13
C ASN A 134 33.53 24.60 -24.03
N GLY A 135 34.46 24.95 -24.92
CA GLY A 135 35.03 24.07 -25.93
C GLY A 135 35.65 22.81 -25.33
N GLY A 136 35.02 21.68 -25.63
CA GLY A 136 35.54 20.34 -25.45
C GLY A 136 34.67 19.40 -26.27
N SER A 137 35.09 19.11 -27.50
CA SER A 137 34.34 18.29 -28.45
C SER A 137 34.24 16.85 -27.97
N VAL A 138 33.15 16.51 -27.27
CA VAL A 138 32.66 15.13 -27.22
C VAL A 138 31.86 14.92 -28.52
N ASN A 139 32.29 13.96 -29.33
CA ASN A 139 31.79 13.76 -30.69
C ASN A 139 30.26 13.59 -30.72
N LYS A 140 29.58 14.56 -31.37
CA LYS A 140 28.12 14.64 -31.60
C LYS A 140 27.53 13.42 -32.33
N ALA A 141 28.36 12.58 -32.96
CA ALA A 141 27.92 11.42 -33.76
C ALA A 141 27.61 10.17 -32.91
N ASP A 142 28.35 9.91 -31.83
CA ASP A 142 28.26 8.60 -31.16
C ASP A 142 26.98 8.42 -30.33
N ASN A 143 26.40 9.48 -29.76
CA ASN A 143 25.15 9.38 -28.99
C ASN A 143 23.89 9.38 -29.88
N THR A 144 23.92 10.10 -31.00
CA THR A 144 22.80 10.15 -31.95
C THR A 144 22.77 8.90 -32.81
N ASP A 145 23.92 8.41 -33.29
CA ASP A 145 23.99 7.16 -34.05
C ASP A 145 23.69 5.94 -33.19
N ASN A 146 24.06 5.92 -31.89
CA ASN A 146 23.64 4.85 -30.98
C ASN A 146 22.14 4.88 -30.68
N ALA A 147 21.53 6.06 -30.48
CA ALA A 147 20.08 6.20 -30.31
C ALA A 147 19.32 5.81 -31.60
N ILE A 148 19.82 6.21 -32.77
CA ILE A 148 19.24 5.89 -34.08
C ILE A 148 19.41 4.39 -34.41
N LYS A 149 20.55 3.78 -34.05
CA LYS A 149 20.76 2.33 -34.17
C LYS A 149 19.83 1.56 -33.24
N TYR A 150 19.66 2.03 -32.00
CA TYR A 150 18.72 1.47 -31.02
C TYR A 150 17.26 1.58 -31.49
N ILE A 151 16.85 2.71 -32.07
CA ILE A 151 15.52 2.92 -32.66
C ILE A 151 15.31 2.01 -33.89
N LYS A 152 16.34 1.82 -34.74
CA LYS A 152 16.29 0.94 -35.91
C LYS A 152 16.21 -0.55 -35.55
N GLU A 153 16.88 -0.98 -34.49
CA GLU A 153 16.89 -2.37 -34.03
C GLU A 153 15.61 -2.74 -33.25
N ASN A 154 15.05 -1.81 -32.45
CA ASN A 154 13.89 -2.08 -31.59
C ASN A 154 12.50 -1.80 -32.20
N ASN A 155 12.40 -1.06 -33.32
CA ASN A 155 11.14 -0.89 -34.06
C ASN A 155 10.83 -2.05 -35.02
N CYS A 156 11.80 -2.94 -35.26
CA CYS A 156 11.56 -4.20 -35.96
C CYS A 156 10.89 -5.20 -35.01
N ASN A 157 9.85 -5.90 -35.48
CA ASN A 157 9.21 -7.00 -34.77
C ASN A 157 10.23 -8.11 -34.44
N ILE A 158 10.93 -8.00 -33.32
CA ILE A 158 11.76 -9.08 -32.81
C ILE A 158 10.81 -10.10 -32.19
N SER A 159 10.72 -11.26 -32.85
CA SER A 159 10.10 -12.47 -32.34
C SER A 159 10.58 -12.74 -30.91
N SER A 160 9.63 -13.09 -30.06
CA SER A 160 9.62 -13.04 -28.60
C SER A 160 10.61 -13.92 -27.82
N ILE A 161 11.80 -14.25 -28.34
CA ILE A 161 12.69 -15.24 -27.71
C ILE A 161 14.08 -14.68 -27.34
N ASP A 162 14.65 -13.72 -28.09
CA ASP A 162 16.02 -13.21 -27.82
C ASP A 162 16.09 -11.67 -27.74
N ARG A 163 15.35 -11.04 -26.81
CA ARG A 163 15.60 -9.62 -26.49
C ARG A 163 16.74 -9.51 -25.48
N PRO A 164 17.76 -8.65 -25.70
CA PRO A 164 18.76 -8.32 -24.70
C PRO A 164 18.11 -7.90 -23.38
N ILE A 165 18.67 -8.36 -22.25
CA ILE A 165 18.18 -8.02 -20.90
C ILE A 165 18.11 -6.50 -20.71
N HIS A 166 19.11 -5.78 -21.21
CA HIS A 166 19.17 -4.32 -21.17
C HIS A 166 17.94 -3.63 -21.80
N ASP A 167 17.38 -4.19 -22.87
CA ASP A 167 16.20 -3.62 -23.53
C ASP A 167 14.93 -3.81 -22.70
N ILE A 168 14.85 -4.93 -21.97
CA ILE A 168 13.76 -5.21 -21.03
C ILE A 168 13.85 -4.26 -19.84
N GLU A 169 15.05 -4.01 -19.30
CA GLU A 169 15.26 -3.05 -18.21
C GLU A 169 14.85 -1.63 -18.62
N ASN A 170 15.23 -1.18 -19.82
CA ASN A 170 14.84 0.13 -20.33
C ASN A 170 13.34 0.24 -20.55
N GLU A 171 12.68 -0.81 -21.06
CA GLU A 171 11.22 -0.82 -21.17
C GLU A 171 10.55 -0.72 -19.79
N ILE A 172 11.08 -1.44 -18.78
CA ILE A 172 10.60 -1.35 -17.39
C ILE A 172 10.75 0.08 -16.86
N LYS A 173 11.92 0.71 -17.02
CA LYS A 173 12.15 2.10 -16.59
C LYS A 173 11.16 3.07 -17.24
N ASN A 174 10.93 2.94 -18.54
CA ASN A 174 9.98 3.79 -19.28
C ASN A 174 8.52 3.59 -18.80
N VAL A 175 8.13 2.36 -18.42
CA VAL A 175 6.82 2.12 -17.79
C VAL A 175 6.72 2.77 -16.41
N LEU A 176 7.79 2.75 -15.61
CA LEU A 176 7.83 3.44 -14.31
C LEU A 176 7.72 4.96 -14.47
N VAL A 177 8.34 5.52 -15.52
CA VAL A 177 8.21 6.94 -15.87
C VAL A 177 6.76 7.31 -16.13
N TYR A 178 6.01 6.49 -16.89
CA TYR A 178 4.56 6.72 -17.09
C TYR A 178 3.77 6.70 -15.79
N ILE A 179 4.01 5.71 -14.92
CA ILE A 179 3.32 5.59 -13.63
C ILE A 179 3.57 6.84 -12.76
N MET A 180 4.83 7.28 -12.68
CA MET A 180 5.20 8.41 -11.84
C MET A 180 4.80 9.77 -12.45
N ALA A 181 4.82 9.90 -13.78
CA ALA A 181 4.31 11.08 -14.47
C ALA A 181 2.81 11.28 -14.23
N MET A 182 2.02 10.19 -14.30
CA MET A 182 0.60 10.23 -13.92
C MET A 182 0.40 10.67 -12.47
N PHE A 183 1.24 10.16 -11.57
CA PHE A 183 1.20 10.54 -10.15
C PHE A 183 1.48 12.04 -9.95
N TYR A 184 2.51 12.59 -10.60
CA TYR A 184 2.80 14.03 -10.55
C TYR A 184 1.69 14.88 -11.16
N LYS A 185 1.07 14.41 -12.25
CA LYS A 185 -0.08 15.04 -12.89
C LYS A 185 -1.37 14.92 -12.05
N LYS A 186 -1.34 14.16 -10.96
CA LYS A 186 -2.49 13.83 -10.09
C LYS A 186 -3.61 13.07 -10.82
N ILE A 187 -3.28 12.33 -11.88
CA ILE A 187 -4.22 11.45 -12.58
C ILE A 187 -4.43 10.20 -11.73
N VAL A 188 -5.63 10.05 -11.18
CA VAL A 188 -6.00 8.90 -10.34
C VAL A 188 -6.84 7.90 -11.13
N ASP A 189 -6.22 7.26 -12.12
CA ASP A 189 -6.83 6.16 -12.89
C ASP A 189 -6.18 4.82 -12.51
N PHE A 190 -6.79 4.13 -11.54
CA PHE A 190 -6.33 2.82 -11.10
C PHE A 190 -6.42 1.75 -12.19
N HIS A 191 -7.27 1.91 -13.20
CA HIS A 191 -7.37 0.94 -14.28
C HIS A 191 -6.13 0.99 -15.16
N ILE A 192 -5.69 2.19 -15.56
CA ILE A 192 -4.44 2.36 -16.31
C ILE A 192 -3.25 1.86 -15.51
N ILE A 193 -3.14 2.25 -14.24
CA ILE A 193 -2.03 1.79 -13.40
C ILE A 193 -2.01 0.26 -13.33
N SER A 194 -3.17 -0.39 -13.19
CA SER A 194 -3.28 -1.85 -13.22
C SER A 194 -2.78 -2.44 -14.53
N LEU A 195 -3.15 -1.86 -15.69
CA LEU A 195 -2.70 -2.32 -17.00
C LEU A 195 -1.19 -2.14 -17.20
N LEU A 196 -0.61 -1.04 -16.70
CA LEU A 196 0.84 -0.82 -16.69
C LEU A 196 1.55 -1.82 -15.77
N SER A 197 0.99 -2.11 -14.58
CA SER A 197 1.51 -3.16 -13.70
C SER A 197 1.48 -4.54 -14.38
N GLU A 198 0.44 -4.86 -15.18
CA GLU A 198 0.40 -6.09 -15.97
C GLU A 198 1.52 -6.16 -17.01
N LYS A 199 1.87 -5.03 -17.67
CA LYS A 199 3.04 -4.98 -18.56
C LYS A 199 4.33 -5.25 -17.79
N LEU A 200 4.51 -4.62 -16.63
CA LEU A 200 5.67 -4.87 -15.77
C LEU A 200 5.78 -6.35 -15.37
N ILE A 201 4.66 -6.99 -14.99
CA ILE A 201 4.64 -8.43 -14.68
C ILE A 201 5.13 -9.26 -15.88
N ILE A 202 4.67 -8.94 -17.09
CA ILE A 202 5.09 -9.65 -18.31
C ILE A 202 6.60 -9.45 -18.56
N LEU A 203 7.11 -8.23 -18.42
CA LEU A 203 8.53 -7.91 -18.60
C LEU A 203 9.41 -8.60 -17.56
N LEU A 204 9.03 -8.54 -16.27
CA LEU A 204 9.76 -9.18 -15.18
C LEU A 204 9.76 -10.71 -15.30
N LYS A 205 8.69 -11.33 -15.79
CA LYS A 205 8.65 -12.77 -16.05
C LYS A 205 9.65 -13.21 -17.12
N LYS A 206 10.08 -12.32 -18.01
CA LYS A 206 11.12 -12.59 -19.03
C LYS A 206 12.53 -12.53 -18.44
N LEU A 207 12.75 -11.82 -17.34
CA LEU A 207 14.03 -11.74 -16.64
C LEU A 207 14.33 -13.01 -15.79
N LYS A 208 13.75 -14.16 -16.13
CA LYS A 208 13.78 -15.34 -15.23
C LYS A 208 15.10 -16.11 -15.27
N ASN A 209 15.51 -16.53 -14.06
CA ASN A 209 16.72 -17.24 -13.64
C ASN A 209 18.03 -16.45 -13.87
N ASN A 210 18.73 -16.15 -12.79
CA ASN A 210 20.04 -15.46 -12.75
C ASN A 210 20.05 -13.95 -13.04
N TYR A 211 18.93 -13.26 -12.90
CA TYR A 211 18.92 -11.79 -12.87
C TYR A 211 19.48 -11.26 -11.53
N ASP A 212 20.45 -10.36 -11.57
CA ASP A 212 21.24 -9.91 -10.42
C ASP A 212 21.18 -8.39 -10.16
N ASN A 213 20.55 -7.62 -11.04
CA ASN A 213 20.46 -6.18 -10.91
C ASN A 213 19.41 -5.75 -9.87
N LYS A 214 19.85 -5.65 -8.62
CA LYS A 214 19.05 -5.16 -7.48
C LYS A 214 18.57 -3.72 -7.65
N ASN A 215 19.32 -2.87 -8.35
CA ASN A 215 18.99 -1.44 -8.48
C ASN A 215 17.66 -1.23 -9.20
N LEU A 216 17.37 -2.01 -10.25
CA LEU A 216 16.07 -1.93 -10.93
C LEU A 216 14.92 -2.33 -9.99
N ILE A 217 15.11 -3.38 -9.20
CA ILE A 217 14.11 -3.86 -8.23
C ILE A 217 13.81 -2.78 -7.18
N PHE A 218 14.84 -2.17 -6.61
CA PHE A 218 14.69 -1.09 -5.64
C PHE A 218 14.05 0.16 -6.25
N THR A 219 14.37 0.48 -7.50
CA THR A 219 13.71 1.57 -8.23
C THR A 219 12.20 1.32 -8.36
N ILE A 220 11.79 0.08 -8.67
CA ILE A 220 10.37 -0.30 -8.71
C ILE A 220 9.75 -0.15 -7.31
N PHE A 221 10.44 -0.57 -6.26
CA PHE A 221 9.96 -0.43 -4.87
C PHE A 221 9.70 1.02 -4.50
N ASP A 222 10.64 1.92 -4.80
CA ASP A 222 10.50 3.34 -4.49
C ASP A 222 9.32 3.97 -5.23
N VAL A 223 9.19 3.74 -6.54
CA VAL A 223 8.07 4.27 -7.35
C VAL A 223 6.72 3.82 -6.77
N TYR A 224 6.56 2.54 -6.48
CA TYR A 224 5.30 2.02 -5.93
C TYR A 224 5.04 2.48 -4.49
N ASN A 225 6.08 2.68 -3.67
CA ASN A 225 5.96 3.27 -2.34
C ASN A 225 5.51 4.74 -2.42
N HIS A 226 5.94 5.48 -3.45
CA HIS A 226 5.50 6.85 -3.70
C HIS A 226 4.05 6.92 -4.17
N VAL A 227 3.68 6.10 -5.16
CA VAL A 227 2.33 6.11 -5.77
C VAL A 227 1.29 5.41 -4.86
N LYS A 228 1.73 4.59 -3.89
CA LYS A 228 0.90 3.88 -2.91
C LYS A 228 -0.13 2.94 -3.54
N VAL A 229 0.30 2.22 -4.57
CA VAL A 229 -0.51 1.21 -5.26
C VAL A 229 -0.11 -0.16 -4.78
N MET A 230 -1.11 -0.98 -4.43
CA MET A 230 -0.89 -2.37 -4.07
C MET A 230 -1.02 -3.27 -5.30
N ASN A 231 -0.07 -4.18 -5.50
CA ASN A 231 -0.16 -5.22 -6.53
C ASN A 231 0.48 -6.52 -6.02
N ASP A 232 -0.34 -7.50 -5.66
CA ASP A 232 0.16 -8.73 -5.07
C ASP A 232 0.99 -9.56 -6.07
N GLU A 233 0.51 -9.79 -7.28
CA GLU A 233 1.25 -10.60 -8.27
C GLU A 233 2.62 -10.01 -8.61
N LEU A 234 2.70 -8.70 -8.87
CA LEU A 234 3.94 -8.00 -9.19
C LEU A 234 4.97 -8.14 -8.07
N PHE A 235 4.57 -7.86 -6.83
CA PHE A 235 5.49 -7.88 -5.70
C PHE A 235 5.92 -9.28 -5.29
N LEU A 236 5.09 -10.30 -5.52
CA LEU A 236 5.53 -11.69 -5.36
C LEU A 236 6.74 -11.97 -6.26
N ILE A 237 6.62 -11.62 -7.55
CA ILE A 237 7.70 -11.85 -8.54
C ILE A 237 8.94 -11.05 -8.15
N LEU A 238 8.79 -9.79 -7.75
CA LEU A 238 9.93 -8.95 -7.35
C LEU A 238 10.63 -9.49 -6.11
N PHE A 239 9.90 -9.94 -5.09
CA PHE A 239 10.50 -10.52 -3.90
C PHE A 239 11.15 -11.87 -4.17
N ASP A 240 10.61 -12.68 -5.09
CA ASP A 240 11.23 -13.93 -5.55
C ASP A 240 12.57 -13.64 -6.27
N ILE A 241 12.59 -12.68 -7.21
CA ILE A 241 13.81 -12.28 -7.94
C ILE A 241 14.85 -11.72 -6.95
N LEU A 242 14.44 -10.83 -6.05
CA LEU A 242 15.32 -10.23 -5.05
C LEU A 242 15.89 -11.29 -4.10
N ASN A 243 15.06 -12.25 -3.68
CA ASN A 243 15.53 -13.37 -2.85
C ASN A 243 16.61 -14.19 -3.56
N ASN A 244 16.44 -14.44 -4.86
CA ASN A 244 17.43 -15.16 -5.67
C ASN A 244 18.74 -14.36 -5.80
N CYS A 245 18.68 -13.02 -5.91
CA CYS A 245 19.88 -12.18 -5.92
C CYS A 245 20.75 -12.40 -4.67
N TYR A 246 20.13 -12.61 -3.50
CA TYR A 246 20.85 -12.91 -2.25
C TYR A 246 21.26 -14.38 -2.10
N GLU A 247 20.69 -15.31 -2.88
CA GLU A 247 21.06 -16.75 -2.83
C GLU A 247 22.16 -17.13 -3.81
N ILE A 248 22.18 -16.51 -4.99
CA ILE A 248 23.11 -16.82 -6.07
C ILE A 248 24.53 -16.33 -5.75
N ASN A 249 24.68 -15.35 -4.85
CA ASN A 249 25.95 -14.69 -4.60
C ASN A 249 26.92 -15.61 -3.82
N PRO A 250 27.94 -16.23 -4.46
CA PRO A 250 28.74 -17.30 -3.84
C PRO A 250 29.84 -16.79 -2.91
N LYS A 251 30.07 -15.46 -2.87
CA LYS A 251 31.14 -14.81 -2.11
C LYS A 251 30.63 -13.97 -0.92
N GLY A 252 29.32 -13.86 -0.74
CA GLY A 252 28.70 -13.06 0.33
C GLY A 252 28.03 -13.93 1.39
N ASN A 253 27.94 -13.40 2.61
CA ASN A 253 26.98 -13.94 3.58
C ASN A 253 25.58 -13.89 2.95
N LYS A 254 24.75 -14.92 3.17
CA LYS A 254 23.33 -14.96 2.71
C LYS A 254 22.43 -13.88 3.35
N LEU A 255 23.04 -12.93 4.06
CA LEU A 255 22.41 -11.88 4.84
C LEU A 255 22.46 -10.55 4.08
N ILE A 256 21.54 -9.66 4.42
CA ILE A 256 21.44 -8.34 3.83
C ILE A 256 22.29 -7.40 4.69
N ASP A 257 23.42 -6.92 4.15
CA ASP A 257 24.34 -6.07 4.92
C ASP A 257 24.00 -4.57 4.84
N ASP A 258 23.35 -4.10 3.78
CA ASP A 258 23.02 -2.67 3.64
C ASP A 258 21.75 -2.28 4.44
N ASN A 259 21.89 -1.32 5.34
CA ASN A 259 20.79 -0.74 6.13
C ASN A 259 19.71 -0.14 5.24
N LYS A 260 20.08 0.56 4.16
CA LYS A 260 19.12 1.22 3.26
C LYS A 260 18.28 0.20 2.52
N GLU A 261 18.89 -0.89 2.05
CA GLU A 261 18.18 -2.02 1.44
C GLU A 261 17.16 -2.61 2.41
N ILE A 262 17.56 -2.94 3.65
CA ILE A 262 16.65 -3.50 4.67
C ILE A 262 15.43 -2.60 4.88
N LEU A 263 15.67 -1.30 5.09
CA LEU A 263 14.60 -0.34 5.36
C LEU A 263 13.65 -0.18 4.18
N LEU A 264 14.17 -0.13 2.96
CA LEU A 264 13.35 -0.06 1.76
C LEU A 264 12.51 -1.32 1.58
N ILE A 265 13.09 -2.52 1.79
CA ILE A 265 12.37 -3.78 1.68
C ILE A 265 11.26 -3.86 2.74
N LEU A 266 11.54 -3.53 4.00
CA LEU A 266 10.55 -3.53 5.08
C LEU A 266 9.40 -2.55 4.82
N LYS A 267 9.71 -1.32 4.40
CA LYS A 267 8.71 -0.31 4.02
C LYS A 267 7.83 -0.82 2.87
N THR A 268 8.44 -1.47 1.89
CA THR A 268 7.74 -2.04 0.73
C THR A 268 6.84 -3.20 1.14
N LEU A 269 7.33 -4.15 1.93
CA LEU A 269 6.55 -5.25 2.48
C LEU A 269 5.33 -4.73 3.25
N TYR A 270 5.51 -3.71 4.09
CA TYR A 270 4.42 -3.08 4.82
C TYR A 270 3.40 -2.42 3.90
N ASN A 271 3.84 -1.60 2.93
CA ASN A 271 2.93 -0.91 2.01
C ASN A 271 2.15 -1.89 1.13
N GLN A 272 2.79 -2.98 0.72
CA GLN A 272 2.17 -4.05 -0.06
C GLN A 272 1.45 -5.09 0.81
N LYS A 273 1.46 -4.94 2.15
CA LYS A 273 0.83 -5.85 3.13
C LYS A 273 1.30 -7.31 3.00
N TYR A 274 2.56 -7.51 2.61
CA TYR A 274 3.20 -8.81 2.53
C TYR A 274 3.81 -9.21 3.87
N LYS A 275 3.03 -9.95 4.67
CA LYS A 275 3.49 -10.49 5.95
C LYS A 275 4.34 -11.74 5.79
N ASN A 276 4.00 -12.64 4.88
CA ASN A 276 4.63 -13.95 4.74
C ASN A 276 5.39 -14.02 3.42
N HIS A 277 6.72 -13.92 3.50
CA HIS A 277 7.65 -14.14 2.41
C HIS A 277 9.03 -14.52 2.96
N ILE A 278 9.79 -15.35 2.25
CA ILE A 278 11.12 -15.84 2.68
C ILE A 278 12.08 -14.67 2.98
N ILE A 279 11.97 -13.59 2.20
CA ILE A 279 12.78 -12.38 2.40
C ILE A 279 12.57 -11.72 3.77
N VAL A 280 11.39 -11.88 4.39
CA VAL A 280 11.11 -11.35 5.74
C VAL A 280 11.99 -12.06 6.76
N ASP A 281 12.07 -13.39 6.67
CA ASP A 281 12.86 -14.20 7.58
C ASP A 281 14.36 -13.90 7.41
N LYS A 282 14.82 -13.68 6.17
CA LYS A 282 16.19 -13.20 5.88
C LYS A 282 16.49 -11.84 6.50
N ILE A 283 15.57 -10.88 6.43
CA ILE A 283 15.73 -9.57 7.08
C ILE A 283 15.83 -9.73 8.59
N ILE A 284 14.95 -10.52 9.20
CA ILE A 284 14.96 -10.78 10.64
C ILE A 284 16.31 -11.38 11.05
N GLU A 285 16.80 -12.38 10.31
CA GLU A 285 18.10 -12.99 10.58
C GLU A 285 19.26 -11.99 10.42
N SER A 286 19.20 -11.13 9.39
CA SER A 286 20.21 -10.09 9.15
C SER A 286 20.26 -9.09 10.30
N VAL A 287 19.11 -8.61 10.79
CA VAL A 287 19.02 -7.69 11.93
C VAL A 287 19.46 -8.39 13.24
N LYS A 288 19.11 -9.67 13.43
CA LYS A 288 19.54 -10.44 14.60
C LYS A 288 21.05 -10.62 14.68
N LYS A 289 21.73 -10.82 13.55
CA LYS A 289 23.19 -11.08 13.52
C LYS A 289 24.05 -9.81 13.51
N LYS A 290 23.48 -8.65 13.16
CA LYS A 290 24.21 -7.39 13.10
C LYS A 290 24.65 -6.93 14.50
N SER A 291 25.91 -6.58 14.70
CA SER A 291 26.44 -6.23 16.03
C SER A 291 26.03 -4.85 16.53
N ASN A 292 25.95 -3.85 15.64
CA ASN A 292 25.52 -2.50 15.96
C ASN A 292 24.38 -2.10 15.01
N LEU A 293 23.19 -1.84 15.55
CA LEU A 293 22.09 -1.28 14.76
C LEU A 293 22.15 0.25 14.89
N ASP A 294 22.29 0.92 13.74
CA ASP A 294 22.06 2.35 13.65
C ASP A 294 20.63 2.69 14.12
N LYS A 295 20.45 3.85 14.74
CA LYS A 295 19.17 4.38 15.23
C LYS A 295 18.07 4.25 14.18
N ASP A 296 18.36 4.66 12.95
CA ASP A 296 17.37 4.66 11.87
C ASP A 296 16.98 3.23 11.49
N LEU A 297 17.93 2.30 11.45
CA LEU A 297 17.65 0.89 11.20
C LEU A 297 16.81 0.31 12.33
N LEU A 298 17.18 0.58 13.58
CA LEU A 298 16.57 0.05 14.79
C LEU A 298 15.10 0.46 14.93
N VAL A 299 14.83 1.76 14.94
CA VAL A 299 13.48 2.32 15.10
C VAL A 299 12.55 1.89 13.97
N ASN A 300 13.01 1.99 12.71
CA ASN A 300 12.16 1.65 11.58
C ASN A 300 11.96 0.14 11.42
N SER A 301 12.97 -0.68 11.76
CA SER A 301 12.80 -2.14 11.75
C SER A 301 11.81 -2.59 12.81
N LEU A 302 11.91 -2.06 14.03
CA LEU A 302 10.95 -2.31 15.10
C LEU A 302 9.53 -1.96 14.64
N PHE A 303 9.38 -0.77 14.04
CA PHE A 303 8.12 -0.27 13.53
C PHE A 303 7.51 -1.15 12.42
N TYR A 304 8.24 -1.42 11.34
CA TYR A 304 7.69 -2.20 10.23
C TYR A 304 7.48 -3.68 10.58
N LEU A 305 8.34 -4.28 11.40
CA LEU A 305 8.17 -5.68 11.83
C LEU A 305 6.99 -5.83 12.80
N ALA A 306 6.75 -4.84 13.69
CA ALA A 306 5.53 -4.81 14.50
C ALA A 306 4.28 -4.70 13.62
N LEU A 307 4.31 -3.81 12.62
CA LEU A 307 3.20 -3.64 11.66
C LEU A 307 2.94 -4.88 10.81
N LEU A 308 3.96 -5.67 10.51
CA LEU A 308 3.83 -6.94 9.80
C LEU A 308 3.47 -8.11 10.74
N SER A 309 3.40 -7.90 12.05
CA SER A 309 3.24 -8.96 13.05
C SER A 309 4.31 -10.06 12.93
N LYS A 310 5.57 -9.63 12.80
CA LYS A 310 6.75 -10.48 12.59
C LYS A 310 7.88 -10.20 13.60
N MET A 311 7.59 -9.44 14.64
CA MET A 311 8.49 -9.27 15.77
C MET A 311 8.40 -10.49 16.69
N ASP A 312 9.54 -11.06 17.06
CA ASP A 312 9.63 -12.08 18.11
C ASP A 312 10.30 -11.51 19.38
N TYR A 313 10.17 -12.23 20.49
CA TYR A 313 10.65 -11.77 21.79
C TYR A 313 12.18 -11.60 21.84
N LEU A 314 12.92 -12.52 21.18
CA LEU A 314 14.38 -12.47 21.13
C LEU A 314 14.89 -11.23 20.38
N LEU A 315 14.29 -10.94 19.22
CA LEU A 315 14.64 -9.75 18.44
C LEU A 315 14.25 -8.48 19.19
N LEU A 316 13.06 -8.46 19.81
CA LEU A 316 12.60 -7.30 20.56
C LEU A 316 13.53 -7.00 21.75
N ASN A 317 13.95 -8.02 22.50
CA ASN A 317 14.87 -7.83 23.62
C ASN A 317 16.19 -7.25 23.15
N LYS A 318 16.80 -7.81 22.10
CA LYS A 318 18.01 -7.26 21.52
C LYS A 318 17.83 -5.79 21.11
N MET A 319 16.74 -5.47 20.42
CA MET A 319 16.46 -4.09 20.02
C MET A 319 16.25 -3.17 21.23
N ASN A 320 15.60 -3.64 22.28
CA ASN A 320 15.42 -2.90 23.53
C ASN A 320 16.76 -2.67 24.25
N ASP A 321 17.63 -3.67 24.28
CA ASP A 321 18.97 -3.57 24.87
C ASP A 321 19.82 -2.53 24.15
N GLU A 322 19.65 -2.35 22.84
CA GLU A 322 20.31 -1.30 22.07
C GLU A 322 19.64 0.09 22.22
N LEU A 323 18.34 0.14 22.53
CA LEU A 323 17.59 1.39 22.72
C LEU A 323 17.73 1.97 24.14
N TYR A 324 17.82 1.11 25.15
CA TYR A 324 17.64 1.49 26.56
C TYR A 324 18.74 0.90 27.45
N ASP A 325 19.16 1.67 28.45
CA ASP A 325 19.84 1.17 29.64
C ASP A 325 18.80 0.97 30.74
N VAL A 326 18.80 -0.23 31.34
CA VAL A 326 18.10 -0.49 32.59
C VAL A 326 19.12 -0.30 33.70
N LEU A 327 19.11 0.86 34.34
CA LEU A 327 19.93 1.10 35.53
C LEU A 327 19.21 0.44 36.71
N ASN A 328 19.77 -0.67 37.20
CA ASN A 328 19.46 -1.12 38.54
C ASN A 328 20.11 -0.11 39.48
N VAL A 329 19.31 0.58 40.29
CA VAL A 329 19.85 1.34 41.41
C VAL A 329 20.37 0.29 42.38
N GLU A 330 21.69 0.05 42.35
CA GLU A 330 22.35 -0.73 43.39
C GLU A 330 22.11 -0.01 44.72
N GLU A 331 21.58 -0.73 45.70
CA GLU A 331 21.58 -0.30 47.10
C GLU A 331 23.05 -0.07 47.45
N ASN A 332 23.44 1.19 47.66
CA ASN A 332 24.71 1.48 48.30
C ASN A 332 24.63 0.92 49.72
N ASP A 333 25.16 -0.28 49.90
CA ASP A 333 25.46 -0.85 51.20
C ASP A 333 26.42 0.08 51.95
N GLU A 334 26.12 0.21 53.24
CA GLU A 334 26.90 0.82 54.32
C GLU A 334 26.87 2.36 54.45
N THR A 335 25.90 2.86 55.24
CA THR A 335 26.18 3.27 56.63
C THR A 335 24.93 3.69 57.42
N ASN A 336 24.72 3.00 58.55
CA ASN A 336 24.10 3.44 59.80
C ASN A 336 22.56 3.67 59.90
N MET A 337 21.89 2.62 60.38
CA MET A 337 20.96 2.61 61.53
C MET A 337 19.97 3.80 61.68
N SER A 338 18.72 3.60 61.30
CA SER A 338 17.55 3.69 62.19
C SER A 338 16.25 3.36 61.44
N SER A 339 15.32 2.80 62.20
CA SER A 339 14.06 2.15 61.82
C SER A 339 13.01 3.06 61.17
N ASP A 340 12.12 2.41 60.42
CA ASP A 340 10.79 2.89 59.97
C ASP A 340 10.76 3.95 58.86
N GLN A 341 11.09 3.54 57.63
CA GLN A 341 10.41 4.06 56.44
C GLN A 341 10.13 2.92 55.46
N ASN A 342 8.88 2.81 55.00
CA ASN A 342 8.55 2.05 53.81
C ASN A 342 9.40 2.59 52.66
N ILE A 343 10.50 1.91 52.35
CA ILE A 343 11.29 2.20 51.15
C ILE A 343 10.41 1.78 49.98
N GLU A 344 9.65 2.74 49.42
CA GLU A 344 9.11 2.61 48.07
C GLU A 344 10.30 2.27 47.18
N LYS A 345 10.38 1.02 46.73
CA LYS A 345 11.39 0.60 45.74
C LYS A 345 11.27 1.56 44.57
N MET A 346 12.26 2.44 44.42
CA MET A 346 12.31 3.35 43.29
C MET A 346 12.24 2.50 42.02
N PRO A 347 11.33 2.81 41.08
CA PRO A 347 11.24 2.04 39.86
C PRO A 347 12.57 2.13 39.10
N PRO A 348 13.00 1.05 38.41
CA PRO A 348 14.26 1.03 37.68
C PRO A 348 14.35 2.23 36.74
N GLU A 349 15.47 2.94 36.79
CA GLU A 349 15.65 4.12 35.98
C GLU A 349 16.02 3.71 34.55
N ILE A 350 15.09 3.94 33.62
CA ILE A 350 15.32 3.68 32.20
C ILE A 350 15.92 4.93 31.55
N LYS A 351 17.13 4.77 30.99
CA LYS A 351 17.81 5.81 30.21
C LYS A 351 17.76 5.43 28.73
N ILE A 352 17.41 6.38 27.88
CA ILE A 352 17.41 6.20 26.42
C ILE A 352 18.85 6.38 25.93
N LYS A 353 19.40 5.38 25.24
CA LYS A 353 20.78 5.37 24.73
C LYS A 353 21.00 6.32 23.55
N LEU A 354 19.97 6.44 22.71
CA LEU A 354 20.03 7.14 21.43
C LEU A 354 19.28 8.48 21.49
N ASP A 355 19.74 9.45 20.70
CA ASP A 355 19.00 10.71 20.52
C ASP A 355 17.80 10.49 19.59
N LEU A 356 16.66 10.20 20.21
CA LEU A 356 15.39 9.93 19.54
C LEU A 356 14.66 11.23 19.25
N THR A 357 14.20 11.37 18.00
CA THR A 357 13.28 12.44 17.63
C THR A 357 11.85 12.12 18.07
N SER A 358 10.98 13.13 18.12
CA SER A 358 9.53 12.95 18.28
C SER A 358 8.90 12.00 17.26
N VAL A 359 9.42 11.90 16.03
CA VAL A 359 8.99 10.91 15.02
C VAL A 359 9.35 9.49 15.47
N ASP A 360 10.56 9.32 15.98
CA ASP A 360 11.05 8.03 16.46
C ASP A 360 10.27 7.57 17.69
N CYS A 361 10.06 8.46 18.68
CA CYS A 361 9.25 8.16 19.84
C CYS A 361 7.82 7.77 19.46
N THR A 362 7.20 8.46 18.50
CA THR A 362 5.86 8.12 18.02
C THR A 362 5.83 6.71 17.41
N LYS A 363 6.79 6.38 16.54
CA LYS A 363 6.91 5.04 15.93
C LYS A 363 7.10 3.97 16.99
N LEU A 364 8.00 4.16 17.94
CA LEU A 364 8.28 3.20 19.01
C LEU A 364 7.04 2.94 19.88
N ILE A 365 6.42 4.00 20.42
CA ILE A 365 5.22 3.87 21.27
C ILE A 365 4.10 3.16 20.50
N TYR A 366 3.85 3.56 19.26
CA TYR A 366 2.82 2.94 18.43
C TYR A 366 3.12 1.45 18.18
N SER A 367 4.39 1.10 17.95
CA SER A 367 4.82 -0.28 17.74
C SER A 367 4.59 -1.16 18.96
N TYR A 368 4.96 -0.69 20.17
CA TYR A 368 4.67 -1.42 21.41
C TYR A 368 3.18 -1.65 21.60
N PHE A 369 2.34 -0.66 21.28
CA PHE A 369 0.88 -0.84 21.37
C PHE A 369 0.34 -1.82 20.34
N ILE A 370 0.95 -1.91 19.16
CA ILE A 370 0.63 -2.91 18.14
C ILE A 370 0.99 -4.32 18.62
N LEU A 371 2.18 -4.50 19.21
CA LEU A 371 2.65 -5.81 19.67
C LEU A 371 1.75 -6.40 20.76
N GLY A 372 1.16 -5.54 21.59
CA GLY A 372 0.22 -5.94 22.63
C GLY A 372 0.84 -5.91 24.02
N GLU A 373 0.01 -6.11 25.05
CA GLU A 373 0.37 -5.84 26.45
C GLU A 373 1.54 -6.68 26.95
N ASP A 374 1.69 -7.90 26.46
CA ASP A 374 2.74 -8.84 26.85
C ASP A 374 4.15 -8.34 26.49
N TYR A 375 4.25 -7.36 25.59
CA TYR A 375 5.51 -6.79 25.11
C TYR A 375 5.77 -5.37 25.63
N ILE A 376 4.87 -4.81 26.44
CA ILE A 376 4.95 -3.41 26.89
C ILE A 376 5.65 -3.32 28.25
N ASN A 377 6.81 -2.68 28.27
CA ASN A 377 7.35 -2.10 29.49
C ASN A 377 6.80 -0.68 29.69
N TRP A 378 5.93 -0.49 30.68
CA TRP A 378 5.27 0.80 30.93
C TRP A 378 6.23 1.92 31.35
N PHE A 379 7.39 1.61 31.93
CA PHE A 379 8.42 2.61 32.22
C PHE A 379 9.08 3.13 30.94
N VAL A 380 9.28 2.27 29.95
CA VAL A 380 9.77 2.67 28.62
C VAL A 380 8.76 3.60 27.96
N ILE A 381 7.48 3.22 27.96
CA ILE A 381 6.41 4.06 27.41
C ILE A 381 6.34 5.42 28.11
N TYR A 382 6.50 5.45 29.43
CA TYR A 382 6.53 6.68 30.21
C TYR A 382 7.67 7.61 29.74
N LYS A 383 8.92 7.12 29.68
CA LYS A 383 10.08 7.92 29.25
C LYS A 383 9.95 8.39 27.79
N LEU A 384 9.47 7.52 26.90
CA LEU A 384 9.22 7.90 25.50
C LEU A 384 8.14 8.99 25.37
N LEU A 385 7.09 8.96 26.20
CA LEU A 385 6.04 9.98 26.19
C LEU A 385 6.55 11.33 26.71
N LEU A 386 7.41 11.34 27.73
CA LEU A 386 8.06 12.56 28.20
C LEU A 386 8.90 13.18 27.08
N LYS A 387 9.82 12.41 26.50
CA LYS A 387 10.67 12.87 25.39
C LYS A 387 9.86 13.39 24.19
N LEU A 388 8.83 12.64 23.78
CA LEU A 388 7.91 13.05 22.71
C LEU A 388 7.26 14.42 23.01
N CYS A 389 6.80 14.62 24.24
CA CYS A 389 6.09 15.84 24.62
C CYS A 389 7.04 17.02 24.90
N ASP A 390 8.27 16.75 25.35
CA ASP A 390 9.29 17.78 25.57
C ASP A 390 9.74 18.43 24.25
N ASP A 391 9.71 17.67 23.15
CA ASP A 391 9.94 18.15 21.79
C ASP A 391 8.72 18.88 21.18
N LEU A 392 7.55 18.87 21.85
CA LEU A 392 6.26 19.37 21.34
C LEU A 392 5.63 20.45 22.24
N LYS A 393 6.45 21.37 22.74
CA LYS A 393 6.03 22.37 23.74
C LYS A 393 5.06 23.42 23.19
N ASN A 394 5.24 23.86 21.94
CA ASN A 394 4.41 24.91 21.34
C ASN A 394 3.63 24.46 20.10
N GLU A 395 2.57 25.19 19.73
CA GLU A 395 1.79 24.91 18.52
C GLU A 395 2.62 25.01 17.24
N ALA A 396 3.63 25.88 17.22
CA ALA A 396 4.59 25.98 16.11
C ALA A 396 5.37 24.66 15.93
N ASP A 397 5.79 24.02 17.03
CA ASP A 397 6.54 22.75 17.00
C ASP A 397 5.64 21.61 16.52
N ILE A 398 4.38 21.60 16.95
CA ILE A 398 3.36 20.64 16.49
C ILE A 398 3.14 20.82 14.98
N ASN A 399 2.92 22.04 14.50
CA ASN A 399 2.72 22.31 13.08
C ASN A 399 3.98 22.00 12.26
N LEU A 400 5.17 22.30 12.77
CA LEU A 400 6.44 21.97 12.15
C LEU A 400 6.61 20.46 12.02
N LEU A 401 6.29 19.70 13.06
CA LEU A 401 6.31 18.24 13.05
C LEU A 401 5.30 17.68 12.04
N LEU A 402 4.08 18.19 12.01
CA LEU A 402 3.06 17.79 11.04
C LEU A 402 3.45 18.12 9.59
N ASN A 403 4.18 19.22 9.38
CA ASN A 403 4.70 19.63 8.07
C ASN A 403 5.99 18.89 7.65
N LYS A 404 6.89 18.60 8.60
CA LYS A 404 8.10 17.78 8.38
C LYS A 404 7.73 16.32 8.12
N ALA A 405 6.63 15.83 8.69
CA ALA A 405 6.07 14.51 8.45
C ALA A 405 5.43 14.31 7.05
N LYS A 406 5.79 15.10 6.04
CA LYS A 406 5.36 14.87 4.64
C LYS A 406 5.70 13.46 4.15
N GLU A 407 6.78 12.86 4.66
CA GLU A 407 7.13 11.45 4.43
C GLU A 407 6.30 10.49 5.29
N TYR A 408 6.07 10.81 6.57
CA TYR A 408 5.27 10.02 7.51
C TYR A 408 3.84 10.56 7.65
N LYS A 409 3.06 10.48 6.56
CA LYS A 409 1.72 11.08 6.42
C LYS A 409 0.68 10.69 7.49
N ASN A 410 0.92 9.64 8.28
CA ASN A 410 -0.01 9.15 9.30
C ASN A 410 0.33 9.61 10.73
N MET A 411 1.41 10.39 10.93
CA MET A 411 1.92 10.75 12.26
C MET A 411 0.86 11.28 13.22
N HIS A 412 0.06 12.22 12.72
CA HIS A 412 -1.01 12.84 13.49
C HIS A 412 -2.04 11.81 13.99
N ALA A 413 -2.45 10.90 13.10
CA ALA A 413 -3.39 9.84 13.42
C ALA A 413 -2.80 8.87 14.46
N ASP A 414 -1.51 8.54 14.35
CA ASP A 414 -0.85 7.63 15.28
C ASP A 414 -0.74 8.23 16.69
N ILE A 415 -0.40 9.51 16.83
CA ILE A 415 -0.41 10.21 18.13
C ILE A 415 -1.84 10.22 18.72
N CYS A 416 -2.85 10.44 17.88
CA CYS A 416 -4.24 10.38 18.32
C CYS A 416 -4.64 8.97 18.78
N ILE A 417 -4.15 7.92 18.09
CA ILE A 417 -4.34 6.53 18.48
C ILE A 417 -3.62 6.24 19.80
N ILE A 418 -2.36 6.68 19.97
CA ILE A 418 -1.59 6.54 21.22
C ILE A 418 -2.37 7.13 22.39
N ARG A 419 -2.82 8.39 22.26
CA ARG A 419 -3.64 9.04 23.30
C ARG A 419 -4.91 8.23 23.59
N SER A 420 -5.57 7.72 22.56
CA SER A 420 -6.82 6.97 22.69
C SER A 420 -6.62 5.65 23.41
N TYR A 421 -5.56 4.93 23.06
CA TYR A 421 -5.15 3.71 23.75
C TYR A 421 -4.93 3.98 25.24
N LEU A 422 -4.12 4.99 25.57
CA LEU A 422 -3.85 5.37 26.94
C LEU A 422 -5.13 5.77 27.68
N ARG A 423 -5.94 6.65 27.10
CA ARG A 423 -7.13 7.20 27.75
C ARG A 423 -8.21 6.15 28.02
N TYR A 424 -8.45 5.26 27.06
CA TYR A 424 -9.60 4.34 27.10
C TYR A 424 -9.22 2.94 27.55
N LYS A 425 -8.02 2.45 27.20
CA LYS A 425 -7.59 1.10 27.56
C LYS A 425 -6.74 1.08 28.83
N LYS A 426 -5.85 2.04 29.01
CA LYS A 426 -4.90 2.11 30.15
C LYS A 426 -5.10 3.38 30.99
N ARG A 427 -6.32 3.57 31.45
CA ARG A 427 -6.78 4.78 32.14
C ARG A 427 -5.91 5.14 33.35
N ASN A 428 -5.57 4.17 34.19
CA ASN A 428 -4.77 4.38 35.41
C ASN A 428 -3.38 4.95 35.07
N PHE A 429 -2.72 4.39 34.05
CA PHE A 429 -1.43 4.91 33.57
C PHE A 429 -1.59 6.29 32.93
N TYR A 430 -2.65 6.53 32.15
CA TYR A 430 -2.89 7.85 31.59
C TYR A 430 -3.09 8.92 32.67
N ASP A 431 -3.79 8.58 33.76
CA ASP A 431 -4.07 9.51 34.84
C ASP A 431 -2.81 9.83 35.67
N SER A 432 -1.85 8.90 35.78
CA SER A 432 -0.55 9.12 36.44
C SER A 432 0.44 9.98 35.62
N LEU A 433 0.20 10.18 34.33
CA LEU A 433 1.06 11.05 33.51
C LEU A 433 1.07 12.51 34.00
N PRO A 434 2.19 13.24 33.83
CA PRO A 434 2.26 14.65 34.14
C PRO A 434 1.19 15.48 33.43
N LYS A 435 0.73 16.55 34.10
CA LYS A 435 -0.33 17.44 33.57
C LYS A 435 0.03 18.02 32.19
N TYR A 436 1.30 18.37 31.97
CA TYR A 436 1.75 18.94 30.71
C TYR A 436 1.67 17.95 29.54
N VAL A 437 2.09 16.69 29.75
CA VAL A 437 1.95 15.59 28.76
C VAL A 437 0.49 15.40 28.35
N LYS A 438 -0.41 15.32 29.34
CA LYS A 438 -1.85 15.19 29.09
C LYS A 438 -2.40 16.37 28.29
N LYS A 439 -1.93 17.60 28.57
CA LYS A 439 -2.32 18.83 27.86
C LYS A 439 -1.86 18.79 26.40
N ILE A 440 -0.61 18.45 26.12
CA ILE A 440 -0.05 18.36 24.76
C ILE A 440 -0.79 17.30 23.94
N LEU A 441 -0.96 16.08 24.47
CA LEU A 441 -1.72 15.03 23.79
C LEU A 441 -3.16 15.45 23.51
N LYS A 442 -3.81 16.19 24.44
CA LYS A 442 -5.15 16.73 24.24
C LYS A 442 -5.17 17.79 23.13
N ASN A 443 -4.19 18.68 23.07
CA ASN A 443 -4.11 19.73 22.05
C ASN A 443 -3.97 19.12 20.64
N ILE A 444 -3.07 18.13 20.47
CA ILE A 444 -2.90 17.42 19.18
C ILE A 444 -4.20 16.75 18.74
N TYR A 445 -4.94 16.16 19.68
CA TYR A 445 -6.25 15.58 19.40
C TYR A 445 -7.30 16.61 18.98
N ILE A 446 -7.28 17.83 19.55
CA ILE A 446 -8.25 18.88 19.19
C ILE A 446 -8.02 19.38 17.76
N LEU A 447 -6.75 19.48 17.33
CA LEU A 447 -6.41 19.82 15.93
C LEU A 447 -7.03 18.82 14.92
N ASP A 448 -7.33 17.61 15.35
CA ASP A 448 -7.90 16.54 14.52
C ASP A 448 -9.41 16.67 14.23
N VAL A 449 -10.11 17.48 15.02
CA VAL A 449 -11.57 17.55 15.00
C VAL A 449 -12.09 18.29 13.75
N GLY A 450 -11.22 18.93 12.98
CA GLY A 450 -11.56 19.52 11.69
C GLY A 450 -12.06 18.47 10.68
N GLU A 451 -12.98 18.87 9.79
CA GLU A 451 -13.59 18.00 8.77
C GLU A 451 -12.54 17.40 7.82
N LYS A 452 -11.93 16.28 8.20
CA LYS A 452 -11.21 15.43 7.26
C LYS A 452 -12.24 14.95 6.23
N LYS A 453 -12.17 15.48 5.00
CA LYS A 453 -12.92 14.97 3.85
C LYS A 453 -12.45 13.54 3.55
N VAL A 454 -13.05 12.56 4.23
CA VAL A 454 -12.79 11.15 3.97
C VAL A 454 -13.43 10.82 2.62
N LYS A 455 -12.61 10.41 1.64
CA LYS A 455 -13.10 9.92 0.35
C LYS A 455 -14.11 8.79 0.58
N GLU A 456 -15.33 8.97 0.11
CA GLU A 456 -16.37 7.95 0.26
C GLU A 456 -15.96 6.66 -0.47
N ARG A 457 -16.07 5.54 0.23
CA ARG A 457 -15.79 4.22 -0.34
C ARG A 457 -17.10 3.66 -0.88
N LYS A 458 -17.11 3.25 -2.15
CA LYS A 458 -18.23 2.51 -2.79
C LYS A 458 -18.74 1.33 -1.95
N PHE A 459 -17.85 0.68 -1.18
CA PHE A 459 -18.25 -0.40 -0.28
C PHE A 459 -19.06 0.10 0.93
N ASN A 460 -18.61 1.17 1.58
CA ASN A 460 -19.32 1.81 2.70
C ASN A 460 -20.69 2.32 2.23
N GLU A 461 -20.77 2.91 1.03
CA GLU A 461 -22.04 3.32 0.41
C GLU A 461 -23.00 2.14 0.21
N LYS A 462 -22.51 1.00 -0.29
CA LYS A 462 -23.32 -0.21 -0.46
C LYS A 462 -23.89 -0.69 0.87
N VAL A 463 -23.09 -0.76 1.93
CA VAL A 463 -23.56 -1.18 3.26
C VAL A 463 -24.55 -0.15 3.82
N SER A 464 -24.22 1.14 3.75
CA SER A 464 -25.10 2.25 4.16
C SER A 464 -26.46 2.18 3.48
N TRP A 465 -26.51 1.92 2.18
CA TRP A 465 -27.77 1.76 1.46
C TRP A 465 -28.63 0.60 1.99
N HIS A 466 -28.02 -0.52 2.36
CA HIS A 466 -28.77 -1.63 2.98
C HIS A 466 -29.27 -1.24 4.37
N LEU A 467 -28.48 -0.53 5.17
CA LEU A 467 -28.90 -0.01 6.47
C LEU A 467 -30.06 0.98 6.34
N LYS A 468 -30.03 1.88 5.34
CA LYS A 468 -31.15 2.79 5.03
C LYS A 468 -32.42 2.02 4.68
N LYS A 469 -32.31 0.97 3.85
CA LYS A 469 -33.46 0.12 3.49
C LYS A 469 -33.99 -0.71 4.67
N LEU A 470 -33.14 -1.04 5.64
CA LEU A 470 -33.54 -1.63 6.92
C LEU A 470 -34.04 -0.61 7.95
N ARG A 471 -34.11 0.70 7.59
CA ARG A 471 -34.52 1.80 8.47
C ARG A 471 -33.65 1.93 9.73
N ILE A 472 -32.36 1.64 9.60
CA ILE A 472 -31.38 1.82 10.68
C ILE A 472 -30.74 3.20 10.52
N PRO A 473 -30.96 4.15 11.46
CA PRO A 473 -30.37 5.48 11.37
C PRO A 473 -28.86 5.42 11.68
N HIS A 474 -28.06 6.02 10.81
CA HIS A 474 -26.60 5.96 10.90
C HIS A 474 -25.91 7.17 10.26
N ILE A 475 -24.62 7.35 10.59
CA ILE A 475 -23.73 8.37 10.04
C ILE A 475 -22.51 7.65 9.44
N LYS A 476 -22.13 8.00 8.21
CA LYS A 476 -20.95 7.44 7.53
C LYS A 476 -19.67 8.19 7.91
N ASN A 477 -18.53 7.49 7.85
CA ASN A 477 -17.19 8.05 7.94
C ASN A 477 -16.98 8.97 9.16
N VAL A 478 -17.53 8.58 10.32
CA VAL A 478 -17.37 9.35 11.55
C VAL A 478 -15.94 9.21 12.02
N TYR A 479 -15.22 10.32 12.10
CA TYR A 479 -13.85 10.30 12.58
C TYR A 479 -13.80 10.58 14.08
N LYS A 480 -13.18 9.67 14.84
CA LYS A 480 -13.11 9.77 16.29
C LYS A 480 -11.78 9.22 16.80
N SER A 481 -10.98 10.10 17.40
CA SER A 481 -9.74 9.76 18.09
C SER A 481 -8.71 9.04 17.23
N GLY A 482 -8.38 9.63 16.08
CA GLY A 482 -7.44 9.04 15.13
C GLY A 482 -8.01 7.90 14.29
N ILE A 483 -9.23 7.40 14.60
CA ILE A 483 -9.85 6.25 13.96
C ILE A 483 -11.09 6.67 13.17
N ILE A 484 -11.19 6.22 11.92
CA ILE A 484 -12.39 6.39 11.09
C ILE A 484 -13.35 5.24 11.37
N PHE A 485 -14.55 5.56 11.87
CA PHE A 485 -15.67 4.66 11.97
C PHE A 485 -16.40 4.67 10.62
N ASP A 486 -16.40 3.54 9.90
CA ASP A 486 -16.97 3.48 8.56
C ASP A 486 -18.47 3.85 8.57
N ILE A 487 -19.25 3.27 9.48
CA ILE A 487 -20.64 3.64 9.72
C ILE A 487 -20.97 3.51 11.21
N LEU A 488 -21.50 4.57 11.83
CA LEU A 488 -21.92 4.61 13.23
C LEU A 488 -23.46 4.66 13.31
N GLU A 489 -24.09 3.75 14.05
CA GLU A 489 -25.54 3.86 14.34
C GLU A 489 -25.80 5.03 15.29
N LYS A 490 -26.90 5.79 15.07
CA LYS A 490 -27.27 6.93 15.93
C LYS A 490 -27.83 6.46 17.28
N ASP A 491 -28.67 5.44 17.26
CA ASP A 491 -29.46 5.03 18.44
C ASP A 491 -28.74 4.04 19.35
N LYS A 492 -27.66 3.45 18.85
CA LYS A 492 -26.90 2.40 19.54
C LYS A 492 -25.41 2.73 19.43
N ARG A 493 -24.63 2.41 20.47
CA ARG A 493 -23.16 2.43 20.41
C ARG A 493 -22.63 1.26 19.57
N LEU A 494 -23.06 1.16 18.30
CA LEU A 494 -22.64 0.15 17.35
C LEU A 494 -21.91 0.81 16.19
N VAL A 495 -20.69 0.34 15.94
CA VAL A 495 -19.89 0.72 14.78
C VAL A 495 -19.87 -0.44 13.80
N TRP A 496 -20.28 -0.19 12.56
CA TRP A 496 -20.10 -1.11 11.46
C TRP A 496 -18.76 -0.82 10.80
N LEU A 497 -17.87 -1.80 10.80
CA LEU A 497 -16.56 -1.71 10.16
C LEU A 497 -16.58 -2.50 8.87
N CYS A 498 -16.30 -1.81 7.77
CA CYS A 498 -16.36 -2.32 6.41
C CYS A 498 -14.95 -2.69 5.93
N PHE A 499 -14.58 -3.96 6.12
CA PHE A 499 -13.25 -4.44 5.78
C PHE A 499 -13.08 -4.71 4.28
N SER A 500 -12.54 -3.73 3.57
CA SER A 500 -11.98 -3.88 2.21
C SER A 500 -10.66 -4.66 2.18
N TYR A 501 -10.19 -4.99 0.97
CA TYR A 501 -8.95 -5.75 0.71
C TYR A 501 -7.71 -5.22 1.44
N HIS A 502 -7.51 -3.89 1.48
CA HIS A 502 -6.31 -3.27 2.08
C HIS A 502 -6.24 -3.36 3.62
N HIS A 503 -7.26 -3.93 4.27
CA HIS A 503 -7.26 -4.15 5.71
C HIS A 503 -6.68 -5.51 6.13
N TYR A 504 -6.39 -6.37 5.15
CA TYR A 504 -5.84 -7.71 5.35
C TYR A 504 -4.39 -7.77 4.91
N TYR A 505 -3.65 -8.73 5.44
CA TYR A 505 -2.40 -9.12 4.80
C TYR A 505 -2.69 -9.85 3.48
N VAL A 506 -1.79 -9.67 2.52
CA VAL A 506 -1.91 -10.30 1.21
C VAL A 506 -1.95 -11.82 1.35
N LYS A 507 -2.83 -12.46 0.59
CA LYS A 507 -3.07 -13.91 0.58
C LYS A 507 -3.51 -14.52 1.93
N THR A 508 -3.95 -13.71 2.91
CA THR A 508 -4.52 -14.22 4.16
C THR A 508 -5.92 -13.65 4.42
N ILE A 509 -6.62 -14.22 5.40
CA ILE A 509 -7.85 -13.65 5.98
C ILE A 509 -7.56 -12.86 7.26
N ASP A 510 -6.29 -12.71 7.61
CA ASP A 510 -5.86 -12.04 8.83
C ASP A 510 -5.90 -10.54 8.62
N LEU A 511 -6.55 -9.85 9.55
CA LEU A 511 -6.51 -8.40 9.58
C LEU A 511 -5.09 -7.92 9.90
N THR A 512 -4.73 -6.79 9.31
CA THR A 512 -3.51 -6.06 9.65
C THR A 512 -3.49 -5.73 11.14
N SER A 513 -2.28 -5.74 11.71
CA SER A 513 -2.02 -5.42 13.12
C SER A 513 -2.60 -4.07 13.53
N GLU A 514 -2.47 -3.05 12.67
CA GLU A 514 -3.07 -1.72 12.83
C GLU A 514 -4.59 -1.80 13.00
N LYS A 515 -5.27 -2.64 12.21
CA LYS A 515 -6.73 -2.81 12.33
C LYS A 515 -7.15 -3.58 13.56
N LEU A 516 -6.33 -4.52 14.03
CA LEU A 516 -6.56 -5.19 15.31
C LEU A 516 -6.43 -4.22 16.49
N LEU A 517 -5.41 -3.36 16.50
CA LEU A 517 -5.25 -2.30 17.49
C LEU A 517 -6.45 -1.34 17.49
N GLN A 518 -6.88 -0.87 16.32
CA GLN A 518 -8.04 0.03 16.21
C GLN A 518 -9.32 -0.64 16.70
N LEU A 519 -9.54 -1.92 16.38
CA LEU A 519 -10.69 -2.69 16.87
C LEU A 519 -10.71 -2.77 18.40
N ASP A 520 -9.55 -2.99 19.01
CA ASP A 520 -9.40 -3.08 20.45
C ASP A 520 -9.73 -1.75 21.13
N ILE A 521 -9.18 -0.63 20.64
CA ILE A 521 -9.47 0.71 21.17
C ILE A 521 -10.95 1.06 21.02
N ILE A 522 -11.60 0.73 19.89
CA ILE A 522 -13.04 0.96 19.70
C ILE A 522 -13.86 0.23 20.76
N LYS A 523 -13.49 -1.01 21.10
CA LYS A 523 -14.14 -1.76 22.19
C LYS A 523 -13.89 -1.08 23.54
N SER A 524 -12.67 -0.62 23.82
CA SER A 524 -12.35 0.11 25.06
C SER A 524 -13.10 1.44 25.17
N MET A 525 -13.49 2.07 24.04
CA MET A 525 -14.40 3.22 24.03
C MET A 525 -15.87 2.84 24.33
N ASN A 526 -16.15 1.59 24.67
CA ASN A 526 -17.48 1.03 24.93
C ASN A 526 -18.42 1.08 23.71
N TYR A 527 -17.86 0.86 22.52
CA TYR A 527 -18.65 0.58 21.31
C TYR A 527 -18.67 -0.92 21.01
N LYS A 528 -19.85 -1.40 20.63
CA LYS A 528 -20.03 -2.71 19.98
C LYS A 528 -19.60 -2.60 18.53
N ILE A 529 -19.14 -3.71 17.95
CA ILE A 529 -18.58 -3.72 16.59
C ILE A 529 -19.30 -4.78 15.74
N ALA A 530 -19.81 -4.37 14.59
CA ALA A 530 -20.29 -5.24 13.52
C ALA A 530 -19.25 -5.30 12.40
N LYS A 531 -18.74 -6.50 12.13
CA LYS A 531 -17.65 -6.72 11.16
C LYS A 531 -18.22 -7.12 9.81
N ILE A 532 -18.06 -6.28 8.80
CA ILE A 532 -18.56 -6.54 7.45
C ILE A 532 -17.38 -6.75 6.51
N HIS A 533 -17.16 -8.00 6.11
CA HIS A 533 -16.03 -8.41 5.29
C HIS A 533 -16.36 -8.29 3.80
N TYR A 534 -15.56 -7.53 3.03
CA TYR A 534 -15.81 -7.28 1.61
C TYR A 534 -15.91 -8.58 0.80
N TYR A 535 -15.00 -9.53 1.02
CA TYR A 535 -15.00 -10.80 0.29
C TYR A 535 -16.23 -11.67 0.61
N GLN A 536 -16.83 -11.54 1.80
CA GLN A 536 -18.09 -12.24 2.11
C GLN A 536 -19.26 -11.53 1.44
N PHE A 537 -19.36 -10.22 1.66
CA PHE A 537 -20.46 -9.39 1.17
C PHE A 537 -20.57 -9.36 -0.35
N SER A 538 -19.43 -9.25 -1.05
CA SER A 538 -19.38 -9.19 -2.51
C SER A 538 -19.74 -10.52 -3.19
N ARG A 539 -19.44 -11.67 -2.55
CA ARG A 539 -19.75 -13.00 -3.09
C ARG A 539 -21.24 -13.35 -3.02
N MET A 540 -22.01 -12.67 -2.17
CA MET A 540 -23.46 -12.84 -2.10
C MET A 540 -24.11 -12.24 -3.36
N LYS A 541 -24.64 -13.09 -4.24
CA LYS A 541 -25.30 -12.64 -5.49
C LYS A 541 -26.67 -12.02 -5.24
N ALA A 542 -27.49 -12.65 -4.40
CA ALA A 542 -28.84 -12.20 -4.14
C ALA A 542 -28.89 -11.04 -3.13
N ARG A 543 -29.69 -10.02 -3.46
CA ARG A 543 -29.91 -8.85 -2.58
C ARG A 543 -30.49 -9.23 -1.22
N ARG A 544 -31.43 -10.19 -1.19
CA ARG A 544 -32.07 -10.67 0.04
C ARG A 544 -31.06 -11.28 1.03
N THR A 545 -30.12 -12.08 0.54
CA THR A 545 -29.05 -12.67 1.37
C THR A 545 -28.17 -11.62 2.03
N ARG A 546 -27.90 -10.49 1.35
CA ARG A 546 -27.14 -9.37 1.94
C ARG A 546 -27.89 -8.68 3.08
N PHE A 547 -29.23 -8.57 2.98
CA PHE A 547 -30.05 -8.04 4.08
C PHE A 547 -30.01 -8.94 5.30
N GLU A 548 -30.18 -10.26 5.12
CA GLU A 548 -30.10 -11.20 6.25
C GLU A 548 -28.70 -11.23 6.87
N TYR A 549 -27.65 -11.18 6.05
CA TYR A 549 -26.29 -11.04 6.56
C TYR A 549 -26.12 -9.80 7.45
N ILE A 550 -26.65 -8.65 7.05
CA ILE A 550 -26.59 -7.43 7.85
C ILE A 550 -27.39 -7.59 9.15
N ARG A 551 -28.60 -8.15 9.09
CA ARG A 551 -29.43 -8.43 10.28
C ARG A 551 -28.71 -9.34 11.26
N MET A 552 -28.13 -10.44 10.78
CA MET A 552 -27.38 -11.38 11.62
C MET A 552 -26.14 -10.74 12.24
N ASN A 553 -25.36 -9.97 11.47
CA ASN A 553 -24.21 -9.24 12.04
C ASN A 553 -24.66 -8.28 13.14
N ARG A 554 -25.75 -7.54 12.92
CA ARG A 554 -26.32 -6.67 13.94
C ARG A 554 -26.76 -7.44 15.18
N TYR A 555 -27.43 -8.58 14.99
CA TYR A 555 -27.89 -9.47 16.06
C TYR A 555 -26.72 -9.94 16.90
N TYR A 556 -25.69 -10.53 16.31
CA TYR A 556 -24.54 -11.03 17.07
C TYR A 556 -23.76 -9.91 17.77
N SER A 557 -23.68 -8.72 17.17
CA SER A 557 -23.03 -7.58 17.81
C SER A 557 -23.82 -7.00 18.97
N LEU A 558 -25.15 -6.88 18.84
CA LEU A 558 -26.00 -6.23 19.86
C LEU A 558 -26.63 -7.21 20.86
N ARG A 559 -26.77 -8.49 20.50
CA ARG A 559 -27.71 -9.48 21.07
C ARG A 559 -29.17 -9.01 21.04
N ASP A 560 -29.55 -8.27 19.99
CA ASP A 560 -30.89 -7.66 19.86
C ASP A 560 -31.87 -8.59 19.11
N ARG A 561 -32.69 -9.34 19.86
CA ARG A 561 -33.64 -10.35 19.34
C ARG A 561 -34.76 -9.79 18.46
N ARG A 562 -35.00 -8.47 18.43
CA ARG A 562 -36.17 -7.87 17.77
C ARG A 562 -36.17 -7.95 16.23
N ASN A 563 -35.02 -8.27 15.62
CA ASN A 563 -34.85 -8.28 14.16
C ASN A 563 -34.31 -9.62 13.62
N PHE A 564 -34.31 -10.65 14.46
CA PHE A 564 -33.77 -11.96 14.14
C PHE A 564 -34.91 -12.97 14.01
N ASP A 565 -34.85 -13.82 12.99
CA ASP A 565 -35.74 -14.99 12.87
C ASP A 565 -35.05 -16.14 13.57
N ASP A 566 -35.64 -16.61 14.68
CA ASP A 566 -35.10 -17.67 15.56
C ASP A 566 -34.70 -18.93 14.77
N GLN A 567 -35.27 -19.15 13.58
CA GLN A 567 -34.91 -20.25 12.67
C GLN A 567 -33.44 -20.24 12.22
N PHE A 568 -32.75 -19.09 12.30
CA PHE A 568 -31.35 -18.96 11.87
C PHE A 568 -30.36 -18.89 13.04
N GLU A 569 -30.79 -19.11 14.29
CA GLU A 569 -29.91 -19.07 15.46
C GLU A 569 -28.86 -20.19 15.38
N GLY A 570 -27.58 -19.84 15.53
CA GLY A 570 -26.46 -20.78 15.39
C GLY A 570 -25.97 -21.04 13.96
N TRP A 571 -26.58 -20.43 12.94
CA TRP A 571 -26.17 -20.64 11.54
C TRP A 571 -24.92 -19.85 11.18
N SER A 572 -23.89 -20.55 10.68
CA SER A 572 -22.77 -19.90 10.01
C SER A 572 -23.15 -19.52 8.58
N LEU A 573 -22.63 -18.39 8.09
CA LEU A 573 -22.85 -17.85 6.74
C LEU A 573 -22.87 -18.83 5.55
N PRO A 574 -22.06 -19.90 5.52
CA PRO A 574 -22.13 -20.92 4.47
C PRO A 574 -23.52 -21.59 4.35
N TYR A 575 -24.25 -21.74 5.45
CA TYR A 575 -25.54 -22.44 5.47
C TYR A 575 -26.70 -21.62 4.92
N ILE A 576 -26.67 -20.29 5.03
CA ILE A 576 -27.72 -19.40 4.49
C ILE A 576 -27.75 -19.46 2.95
N ASN A 577 -26.59 -19.56 2.30
CA ASN A 577 -26.48 -19.76 0.86
C ASN A 577 -27.02 -21.12 0.40
N TRP A 578 -26.91 -22.16 1.24
CA TRP A 578 -27.44 -23.48 0.96
C TRP A 578 -28.97 -23.51 1.11
N TYR A 579 -29.52 -22.85 2.13
CA TYR A 579 -30.95 -22.83 2.41
C TYR A 579 -31.76 -22.07 1.34
N HIS A 580 -31.23 -20.98 0.78
CA HIS A 580 -31.95 -20.24 -0.27
C HIS A 580 -32.14 -21.03 -1.59
N LYS A 581 -31.40 -22.13 -1.81
CA LYS A 581 -31.66 -23.02 -2.97
C LYS A 581 -32.90 -23.89 -2.80
N LYS A 582 -33.44 -24.03 -1.58
CA LYS A 582 -34.64 -24.81 -1.28
C LYS A 582 -35.62 -23.95 -0.47
N ASN A 583 -36.57 -23.33 -1.16
CA ASN A 583 -37.87 -22.90 -0.61
C ASN A 583 -37.88 -21.98 0.64
N LYS A 584 -38.15 -20.69 0.43
CA LYS A 584 -39.11 -19.89 1.23
C LYS A 584 -39.26 -18.48 0.63
N ASN A 585 -40.44 -18.23 0.04
CA ASN A 585 -40.97 -16.88 -0.17
C ASN A 585 -41.26 -16.27 1.21
N VAL A 586 -40.25 -15.63 1.84
CA VAL A 586 -40.52 -14.80 3.02
C VAL A 586 -41.01 -13.48 2.47
N HIS A 587 -42.33 -13.37 2.39
CA HIS A 587 -43.05 -12.14 2.12
C HIS A 587 -42.66 -11.13 3.22
N ILE A 588 -42.23 -9.92 2.85
CA ILE A 588 -42.05 -8.82 3.80
C ILE A 588 -43.45 -8.23 3.99
N SER A 589 -44.16 -8.63 5.03
CA SER A 589 -45.57 -8.25 5.25
C SER A 589 -45.78 -6.79 5.66
N ASN A 590 -44.75 -6.09 6.13
CA ASN A 590 -44.91 -4.72 6.67
C ASN A 590 -44.05 -3.70 5.90
N TYR A 591 -44.55 -3.24 4.74
CA TYR A 591 -44.00 -2.12 3.98
C TYR A 591 -44.95 -0.92 4.07
N PHE A 592 -44.66 0.03 4.97
CA PHE A 592 -45.37 1.33 4.98
C PHE A 592 -44.77 2.21 3.89
N TYR A 593 -45.56 2.50 2.84
CA TYR A 593 -45.12 3.18 1.62
C TYR A 593 -44.72 4.66 1.80
N ASN A 594 -45.13 5.32 2.89
CA ASN A 594 -44.96 6.76 3.09
C ASN A 594 -44.03 7.17 4.25
N TYR A 595 -43.05 6.34 4.62
CA TYR A 595 -42.15 6.67 5.74
C TYR A 595 -40.82 7.27 5.27
N THR A 596 -40.62 8.56 5.51
CA THR A 596 -39.33 9.24 5.37
C THR A 596 -38.39 8.75 6.47
N PRO A 597 -37.23 8.15 6.16
CA PRO A 597 -36.27 7.72 7.17
C PRO A 597 -35.87 8.92 8.04
N VAL A 598 -35.82 8.77 9.37
CA VAL A 598 -35.36 9.82 10.30
C VAL A 598 -33.97 10.37 9.93
N SER A 599 -33.16 9.61 9.18
CA SER A 599 -31.89 10.07 8.63
C SER A 599 -31.98 11.20 7.60
N GLU A 600 -33.15 11.44 7.02
CA GLU A 600 -33.42 12.52 6.05
C GLU A 600 -34.17 13.70 6.67
N MET A 601 -34.54 13.60 7.96
CA MET A 601 -35.06 14.75 8.70
C MET A 601 -33.87 15.66 9.04
N GLN A 602 -33.89 16.88 8.50
CA GLN A 602 -33.03 17.97 8.95
C GLN A 602 -33.47 18.30 10.39
N TYR A 603 -32.54 18.20 11.34
CA TYR A 603 -32.70 18.77 12.68
C TYR A 603 -32.04 20.14 12.71
#